data_AF-A0A4U7BDK4-F1
#
_entry.id   AF-A0A4U7BDK4-F1
#
_cell.length_a   1.000
_cell.length_b   1.000
_cell.length_c   1.000
_cell.angle_alpha   90.00
_cell.angle_beta   90.00
_cell.angle_gamma   90.00
#
_symmetry.space_group_name_H-M   'P 1'
#
loop_
_entity.id
_entity.type
_entity.pdbx_description
1 polymer ?
#
loop_
_entity_poly.entity_id
_entity_poly.type
_entity_poly.pdbx_seq_one_letter_code
_entity_poly.pdbx_strand_id
1 'polypeptide(L)'
;MTGNEDYPPMTEDGMCEAHVYRRLATLMSNRRSGKREDIRTTPLMTLAVKDTIQETLERSDCPEHKRSDGKTFNQYAVLGFHVGEHAQISDDEPILMNIDAPTSAFICGSQGSGKSYTLCCMLENCLMAAASIGRVIEPLAGVVFNYNPDCTPTASETAFLCSMAIPVNVLVSQSNMHALQRAYSSIPGASECLTISPLLLNPSDLSIERMHKLMAFSDKQNSMPLYMSVVLRILRQMAIKAGANAFDYVAFKKAIQNENLTKDQLIPLEMRLELLESFMDTRKKRNAGPSKSVFELKPGTLTIIDLTDPFMDSTTACILFEICLSLVGERRSASGLVVALDEAHKYMTNSFAAISFTDKLLGTIREQRHNATRVIVATQEPTVSEKLMDLCTLSIVHRFTSPTWFSAIRKHLGAASGLNSTVSEQKDLFERIMHLGVGESLVFAPSAFLCLSKAGT
;
A
#
# COMPACT_ATOMS: atom_id res chain seq x y z
N MET A 1 15.99 28.91 -58.27
CA MET A 1 16.18 27.73 -57.40
C MET A 1 15.04 27.73 -56.41
N THR A 2 14.16 26.76 -56.60
CA THR A 2 12.93 26.49 -55.88
C THR A 2 13.22 25.95 -54.49
N GLY A 3 12.67 26.58 -53.45
CA GLY A 3 12.58 26.02 -52.10
C GLY A 3 11.13 25.67 -51.83
N ASN A 4 10.83 24.37 -51.82
CA ASN A 4 9.52 23.81 -51.47
C ASN A 4 9.21 24.12 -49.99
N GLU A 5 8.14 24.87 -49.74
CA GLU A 5 7.41 24.77 -48.48
C GLU A 5 6.45 23.59 -48.60
N ASP A 6 6.72 22.51 -47.88
CA ASP A 6 5.84 21.35 -47.78
C ASP A 6 4.54 21.78 -47.09
N TYR A 7 3.51 22.05 -47.90
CA TYR A 7 2.14 22.17 -47.40
C TYR A 7 1.66 20.79 -46.94
N PRO A 8 0.99 20.68 -45.77
CA PRO A 8 0.44 19.42 -45.32
C PRO A 8 -0.62 18.92 -46.33
N PRO A 9 -0.72 17.59 -46.55
CA PRO A 9 -1.67 17.04 -47.52
C PRO A 9 -3.10 17.43 -47.12
N MET A 10 -3.77 18.15 -48.02
CA MET A 10 -5.17 18.55 -47.87
C MET A 10 -6.05 17.41 -48.39
N THR A 11 -7.05 17.00 -47.61
CA THR A 11 -8.09 16.06 -48.07
C THR A 11 -9.02 16.75 -49.09
N GLU A 12 -9.75 15.98 -49.92
CA GLU A 12 -10.57 16.48 -51.06
C GLU A 12 -11.55 17.62 -50.73
N ASP A 13 -11.92 17.81 -49.46
CA ASP A 13 -12.79 18.91 -48.98
C ASP A 13 -12.05 20.19 -48.54
N GLY A 14 -10.75 20.33 -48.82
CA GLY A 14 -9.99 21.56 -48.56
C GLY A 14 -9.76 21.89 -47.07
N MET A 15 -9.91 20.92 -46.17
CA MET A 15 -9.54 21.06 -44.75
C MET A 15 -8.18 20.44 -44.46
N CYS A 16 -7.35 21.15 -43.70
CA CYS A 16 -6.07 20.65 -43.20
C CYS A 16 -6.29 19.36 -42.39
N GLU A 17 -5.48 18.33 -42.64
CA GLU A 17 -5.56 17.03 -41.95
C GLU A 17 -5.51 17.17 -40.43
N ALA A 18 -4.71 18.12 -39.92
CA ALA A 18 -4.65 18.46 -38.50
C ALA A 18 -5.98 19.01 -37.95
N HIS A 19 -6.78 19.66 -38.78
CA HIS A 19 -8.13 20.12 -38.43
C HIS A 19 -9.13 18.95 -38.39
N VAL A 20 -8.99 17.98 -39.31
CA VAL A 20 -9.78 16.75 -39.31
C VAL A 20 -9.46 15.89 -38.07
N TYR A 21 -8.18 15.70 -37.75
CA TYR A 21 -7.77 15.01 -36.53
C TYR A 21 -8.16 15.77 -35.26
N ARG A 22 -8.13 17.11 -35.26
CA ARG A 22 -8.70 17.90 -34.15
C ARG A 22 -10.20 17.68 -34.03
N ARG A 23 -10.94 17.59 -35.14
CA ARG A 23 -12.39 17.37 -35.14
C ARG A 23 -12.76 15.96 -34.67
N LEU A 24 -12.00 14.94 -35.08
CA LEU A 24 -12.10 13.57 -34.55
C LEU A 24 -11.73 13.52 -33.06
N ALA A 25 -10.68 14.22 -32.65
CA ALA A 25 -10.32 14.37 -31.26
C ALA A 25 -11.38 15.15 -30.47
N THR A 26 -12.12 16.10 -31.06
CA THR A 26 -13.18 16.86 -30.37
C THR A 26 -14.52 16.09 -30.34
N LEU A 27 -14.78 15.26 -31.35
CA LEU A 27 -15.90 14.31 -31.37
C LEU A 27 -15.69 13.13 -30.39
N MET A 28 -14.43 12.82 -30.03
CA MET A 28 -14.09 11.87 -28.95
C MET A 28 -13.73 12.54 -27.61
N SER A 29 -13.42 13.84 -27.61
CA SER A 29 -13.09 14.63 -26.41
C SER A 29 -14.34 15.35 -25.92
N ASN A 30 -15.12 14.60 -25.13
CA ASN A 30 -15.71 15.24 -23.96
C ASN A 30 -14.55 15.75 -23.09
N ARG A 31 -14.09 17.00 -23.26
CA ARG A 31 -13.21 17.68 -22.27
C ARG A 31 -13.79 17.60 -20.85
N ARG A 32 -15.11 17.46 -20.75
CA ARG A 32 -15.85 17.16 -19.51
C ARG A 32 -15.57 15.75 -18.95
N SER A 33 -15.27 14.76 -19.77
CA SER A 33 -15.01 13.37 -19.34
C SER A 33 -13.65 13.26 -18.64
N GLY A 34 -12.57 13.78 -19.23
CA GLY A 34 -11.24 13.75 -18.63
C GLY A 34 -11.18 14.49 -17.28
N LYS A 35 -11.69 15.73 -17.23
CA LYS A 35 -11.77 16.49 -15.96
C LYS A 35 -12.65 15.82 -14.92
N ARG A 36 -13.76 15.17 -15.32
CA ARG A 36 -14.60 14.41 -14.39
C ARG A 36 -13.85 13.20 -13.82
N GLU A 37 -13.03 12.54 -14.64
CA GLU A 37 -12.18 11.44 -14.17
C GLU A 37 -11.09 11.93 -13.20
N ASP A 38 -10.45 13.07 -13.49
CA ASP A 38 -9.48 13.68 -12.59
C ASP A 38 -10.11 14.02 -11.22
N ILE A 39 -11.32 14.60 -11.23
CA ILE A 39 -12.09 14.89 -10.01
C ILE A 39 -12.46 13.60 -9.28
N ARG A 40 -12.96 12.59 -9.99
CA ARG A 40 -13.36 11.30 -9.39
C ARG A 40 -12.17 10.58 -8.74
N THR A 41 -10.99 10.71 -9.34
CA THR A 41 -9.75 10.03 -8.91
C THR A 41 -8.86 10.90 -8.03
N THR A 42 -9.30 12.10 -7.65
CA THR A 42 -8.51 12.97 -6.79
C THR A 42 -8.27 12.33 -5.43
N PRO A 43 -7.04 12.33 -4.90
CA PRO A 43 -6.75 11.72 -3.60
C PRO A 43 -7.27 12.57 -2.44
N LEU A 44 -7.22 13.90 -2.58
CA LEU A 44 -7.61 14.86 -1.55
C LEU A 44 -8.45 16.00 -2.14
N MET A 45 -9.41 16.48 -1.35
CA MET A 45 -10.23 17.63 -1.69
C MET A 45 -10.62 18.41 -0.43
N THR A 46 -10.93 19.70 -0.55
CA THR A 46 -11.57 20.46 0.55
C THR A 46 -13.08 20.20 0.58
N LEU A 47 -13.73 20.42 1.73
CA LEU A 47 -15.18 20.32 1.84
C LEU A 47 -15.88 21.32 0.92
N ALA A 48 -15.39 22.56 0.84
CA ALA A 48 -15.90 23.59 -0.05
C ALA A 48 -15.87 23.18 -1.53
N VAL A 49 -14.77 22.55 -1.98
CA VAL A 49 -14.65 22.03 -3.35
C VAL A 49 -15.65 20.91 -3.58
N LYS A 50 -15.76 19.96 -2.65
CA LYS A 50 -16.71 18.85 -2.74
C LYS A 50 -18.15 19.36 -2.91
N ASP A 51 -18.57 20.28 -2.05
CA ASP A 51 -19.94 20.80 -2.03
C ASP A 51 -20.26 21.59 -3.31
N THR A 52 -19.32 22.42 -3.77
CA THR A 52 -19.47 23.17 -5.03
C THR A 52 -19.60 22.25 -6.25
N ILE A 53 -18.79 21.19 -6.32
CA ILE A 53 -18.84 20.21 -7.41
C ILE A 53 -20.17 19.46 -7.37
N GLN A 54 -20.62 19.03 -6.18
CA GLN A 54 -21.88 18.32 -6.02
C GLN A 54 -23.07 19.20 -6.45
N GLU A 55 -23.11 20.46 -6.03
CA GLU A 55 -24.15 21.42 -6.46
C GLU A 55 -24.14 21.64 -7.98
N THR A 56 -22.96 21.78 -8.58
CA THR A 56 -22.82 22.03 -10.02
C THR A 56 -23.32 20.84 -10.84
N LEU A 57 -23.01 19.63 -10.39
CA LEU A 57 -23.46 18.39 -11.05
C LEU A 57 -24.98 18.21 -10.91
N GLU A 58 -25.54 18.44 -9.71
CA GLU A 58 -27.00 18.37 -9.47
C GLU A 58 -27.78 19.40 -10.30
N ARG A 59 -27.23 20.60 -10.57
CA ARG A 59 -27.84 21.61 -11.46
C ARG A 59 -27.72 21.27 -12.96
N SER A 60 -26.80 20.39 -13.34
CA SER A 60 -26.52 20.03 -14.74
C SER A 60 -27.35 18.85 -15.26
N ASP A 61 -28.00 18.10 -14.37
CA ASP A 61 -28.74 16.89 -14.71
C ASP A 61 -30.10 17.22 -15.36
N CYS A 62 -30.12 17.26 -16.70
CA CYS A 62 -31.36 17.21 -17.49
C CYS A 62 -32.07 15.85 -17.32
N PRO A 63 -33.43 15.77 -17.39
CA PRO A 63 -34.19 14.56 -17.05
C PRO A 63 -33.93 13.32 -17.92
N GLU A 64 -33.24 13.44 -19.05
CA GLU A 64 -33.10 12.38 -20.07
C GLU A 64 -31.89 11.44 -19.86
N HIS A 65 -30.98 11.71 -18.93
CA HIS A 65 -29.77 10.88 -18.69
C HIS A 65 -29.81 10.09 -17.36
N LYS A 66 -30.97 9.50 -17.03
CA LYS A 66 -31.17 8.69 -15.81
C LYS A 66 -30.59 7.25 -15.87
N ARG A 67 -29.59 6.97 -16.70
CA ARG A 67 -29.00 5.61 -16.78
C ARG A 67 -27.47 5.67 -16.77
N SER A 68 -26.90 5.25 -15.63
CA SER A 68 -25.47 5.13 -15.21
C SER A 68 -24.71 6.47 -15.17
N ASP A 69 -24.09 6.95 -14.09
CA ASP A 69 -23.29 6.29 -13.04
C ASP A 69 -23.20 7.19 -11.78
N GLY A 70 -22.80 6.61 -10.65
CA GLY A 70 -22.91 7.15 -9.28
C GLY A 70 -22.35 8.54 -8.97
N LYS A 71 -22.67 9.04 -7.77
CA LYS A 71 -22.21 10.34 -7.25
C LYS A 71 -20.67 10.40 -7.35
N THR A 72 -20.13 11.53 -7.82
CA THR A 72 -18.67 11.71 -8.06
C THR A 72 -17.80 11.46 -6.84
N PHE A 73 -18.34 11.72 -5.64
CA PHE A 73 -17.72 11.39 -4.36
C PHE A 73 -18.64 10.47 -3.56
N ASN A 74 -18.57 9.17 -3.84
CA ASN A 74 -19.37 8.19 -3.08
C ASN A 74 -18.83 8.01 -1.67
N GLN A 75 -17.50 8.00 -1.53
CA GLN A 75 -16.83 7.68 -0.29
C GLN A 75 -15.68 8.63 0.02
N TYR A 76 -15.75 9.33 1.14
CA TYR A 76 -14.72 10.25 1.60
C TYR A 76 -14.75 10.34 3.12
N ALA A 77 -13.61 10.69 3.71
CA ALA A 77 -13.52 10.93 5.15
C ALA A 77 -12.47 12.02 5.45
N VAL A 78 -12.58 12.65 6.60
CA VAL A 78 -11.70 13.76 7.01
C VAL A 78 -10.31 13.22 7.31
N LEU A 79 -9.28 13.75 6.65
CA LEU A 79 -7.88 13.45 6.95
C LEU A 79 -7.30 14.44 7.97
N GLY A 80 -7.75 15.69 7.93
CA GLY A 80 -7.26 16.76 8.79
C GLY A 80 -7.89 18.10 8.42
N PHE A 81 -7.32 19.17 8.97
CA PHE A 81 -7.79 20.54 8.78
C PHE A 81 -6.67 21.42 8.26
N HIS A 82 -7.02 22.41 7.45
CA HIS A 82 -6.05 23.39 6.97
C HIS A 82 -5.62 24.34 8.10
N VAL A 83 -4.30 24.56 8.23
CA VAL A 83 -3.69 25.36 9.31
C VAL A 83 -3.79 26.89 9.10
N GLY A 84 -4.47 27.35 8.05
CA GLY A 84 -4.72 28.78 7.79
C GLY A 84 -3.61 29.53 7.03
N GLU A 85 -2.57 28.84 6.58
CA GLU A 85 -1.41 29.47 5.90
C GLU A 85 -1.59 29.60 4.37
N HIS A 86 -2.82 29.57 3.84
CA HIS A 86 -3.07 29.64 2.39
C HIS A 86 -4.27 30.55 2.07
N ALA A 87 -4.04 31.59 1.27
CA ALA A 87 -5.02 32.66 1.04
C ALA A 87 -6.36 32.23 0.37
N GLN A 88 -6.40 31.04 -0.23
CA GLN A 88 -7.61 30.52 -0.92
C GLN A 88 -8.30 29.37 -0.20
N ILE A 89 -7.75 28.90 0.93
CA ILE A 89 -8.33 27.84 1.73
C ILE A 89 -8.63 28.44 3.09
N SER A 90 -9.87 28.35 3.53
CA SER A 90 -10.28 28.89 4.83
C SER A 90 -9.52 28.21 5.96
N ASP A 91 -9.28 28.96 7.04
CA ASP A 91 -8.76 28.42 8.29
C ASP A 91 -9.70 27.32 8.79
N ASP A 92 -9.15 26.22 9.30
CA ASP A 92 -9.89 25.04 9.74
C ASP A 92 -10.79 24.42 8.64
N GLU A 93 -10.49 24.66 7.35
CA GLU A 93 -11.17 23.96 6.26
C GLU A 93 -10.86 22.45 6.32
N PRO A 94 -11.88 21.57 6.35
CA PRO A 94 -11.65 20.14 6.35
C PRO A 94 -11.02 19.66 5.04
N ILE A 95 -9.90 18.94 5.15
CA ILE A 95 -9.26 18.23 4.05
C ILE A 95 -9.79 16.80 4.05
N LEU A 96 -10.52 16.45 3.01
CA LEU A 96 -11.16 15.15 2.83
C LEU A 96 -10.26 14.23 1.99
N MET A 97 -10.05 13.02 2.47
CA MET A 97 -9.47 11.92 1.72
C MET A 97 -10.55 11.21 0.91
N ASN A 98 -10.29 11.02 -0.38
CA ASN A 98 -11.13 10.21 -1.24
C ASN A 98 -10.86 8.73 -0.95
N ILE A 99 -11.87 8.04 -0.42
CA ILE A 99 -11.78 6.61 -0.10
C ILE A 99 -12.23 5.76 -1.29
N ASP A 100 -12.99 6.33 -2.23
CA ASP A 100 -13.50 5.64 -3.41
C ASP A 100 -12.42 5.38 -4.47
N ALA A 101 -11.48 6.31 -4.62
CA ALA A 101 -10.36 6.19 -5.55
C ALA A 101 -9.14 5.46 -4.94
N PRO A 102 -8.56 4.48 -5.66
CA PRO A 102 -7.28 3.88 -5.28
C PRO A 102 -6.16 4.93 -5.17
N THR A 103 -5.53 4.99 -3.98
CA THR A 103 -4.53 6.01 -3.62
C THR A 103 -3.31 5.33 -3.00
N SER A 104 -2.13 5.82 -3.37
CA SER A 104 -0.85 5.47 -2.74
C SER A 104 -0.32 6.65 -1.94
N ALA A 105 0.02 6.43 -0.69
CA ALA A 105 0.45 7.46 0.25
C ALA A 105 1.77 7.13 0.92
N PHE A 106 2.66 8.10 1.00
CA PHE A 106 3.93 8.02 1.69
C PHE A 106 3.96 9.00 2.86
N ILE A 107 4.14 8.51 4.07
CA ILE A 107 4.15 9.29 5.31
C ILE A 107 5.56 9.24 5.91
N CYS A 108 6.18 10.40 6.14
CA CYS A 108 7.52 10.47 6.74
C CYS A 108 7.68 11.59 7.76
N GLY A 109 8.73 11.49 8.61
CA GLY A 109 8.96 12.40 9.74
C GLY A 109 9.63 11.72 10.95
N SER A 110 10.17 12.50 11.88
CA SER A 110 10.85 11.98 13.08
C SER A 110 9.90 11.20 14.00
N GLN A 111 10.43 10.35 14.88
CA GLN A 111 9.63 9.75 15.95
C GLN A 111 8.87 10.84 16.74
N GLY A 112 7.62 10.54 17.11
CA GLY A 112 6.77 11.47 17.87
C GLY A 112 6.27 12.70 17.11
N SER A 113 6.46 12.79 15.79
CA SER A 113 5.99 13.95 15.01
C SER A 113 4.51 13.92 14.61
N GLY A 114 3.83 12.76 14.75
CA GLY A 114 2.42 12.60 14.35
C GLY A 114 2.18 11.57 13.25
N LYS A 115 3.23 10.98 12.66
CA LYS A 115 3.11 9.98 11.57
C LYS A 115 2.11 8.86 11.83
N SER A 116 2.23 8.17 12.96
CA SER A 116 1.39 7.02 13.29
C SER A 116 -0.07 7.43 13.48
N TYR A 117 -0.32 8.65 13.98
CA TYR A 117 -1.68 9.20 14.03
C TYR A 117 -2.26 9.43 12.64
N THR A 118 -1.48 9.98 11.70
CA THR A 118 -1.91 10.10 10.30
C THR A 118 -2.18 8.74 9.67
N LEU A 119 -1.29 7.76 9.88
CA LEU A 119 -1.50 6.39 9.40
C LEU A 119 -2.80 5.79 9.95
N CYS A 120 -3.02 5.89 11.27
CA CYS A 120 -4.24 5.41 11.92
C CYS A 120 -5.49 6.13 11.41
N CYS A 121 -5.45 7.45 11.21
CA CYS A 121 -6.56 8.21 10.64
C CYS A 121 -6.89 7.75 9.20
N MET A 122 -5.87 7.53 8.36
CA MET A 122 -6.10 7.01 7.00
C MET A 122 -6.66 5.59 7.01
N LEU A 123 -6.21 4.74 7.94
CA LEU A 123 -6.75 3.39 8.13
C LEU A 123 -8.18 3.43 8.66
N GLU A 124 -8.48 4.24 9.67
CA GLU A 124 -9.82 4.46 10.21
C GLU A 124 -10.78 4.87 9.09
N ASN A 125 -10.40 5.86 8.29
CA ASN A 125 -11.16 6.35 7.15
C ASN A 125 -11.46 5.27 6.10
N CYS A 126 -10.58 4.26 5.98
CA CYS A 126 -10.80 3.13 5.08
C CYS A 126 -11.66 2.03 5.69
N LEU A 127 -11.68 1.88 7.02
CA LEU A 127 -12.21 0.70 7.71
C LEU A 127 -13.53 0.97 8.44
N MET A 128 -13.87 2.22 8.72
CA MET A 128 -15.06 2.57 9.50
C MET A 128 -16.11 3.28 8.65
N ALA A 129 -17.35 2.80 8.72
CA ALA A 129 -18.52 3.52 8.23
C ALA A 129 -19.15 4.33 9.37
N ALA A 130 -18.68 5.56 9.57
CA ALA A 130 -19.24 6.48 10.56
C ALA A 130 -19.52 7.87 9.96
N ALA A 131 -20.70 8.40 10.26
CA ALA A 131 -21.10 9.74 9.81
C ALA A 131 -20.27 10.87 10.46
N SER A 132 -19.59 10.57 11.58
CA SER A 132 -18.72 11.51 12.30
C SER A 132 -17.40 11.79 11.60
N ILE A 133 -16.90 10.85 10.80
CA ILE A 133 -15.62 10.99 10.07
C ILE A 133 -15.82 11.33 8.60
N GLY A 134 -17.03 11.17 8.06
CA GLY A 134 -17.36 11.46 6.67
C GLY A 134 -18.50 10.60 6.15
N ARG A 135 -18.37 10.14 4.91
CA ARG A 135 -19.31 9.23 4.27
C ARG A 135 -18.54 8.05 3.69
N VAL A 136 -18.64 6.90 4.34
CA VAL A 136 -18.07 5.62 3.85
C VAL A 136 -19.22 4.63 3.73
N ILE A 137 -19.41 4.08 2.54
CA ILE A 137 -20.55 3.20 2.20
C ILE A 137 -20.13 1.74 2.29
N GLU A 138 -18.96 1.44 1.76
CA GLU A 138 -18.33 0.13 1.67
C GLU A 138 -16.93 0.22 2.29
N PRO A 139 -16.79 -0.10 3.60
CA PRO A 139 -15.48 -0.20 4.23
C PRO A 139 -14.56 -1.19 3.52
N LEU A 140 -13.28 -0.86 3.44
CA LEU A 140 -12.25 -1.71 2.86
C LEU A 140 -11.87 -2.82 3.83
N ALA A 141 -11.21 -3.87 3.33
CA ALA A 141 -10.44 -4.77 4.19
C ALA A 141 -9.03 -4.20 4.40
N GLY A 142 -8.48 -4.28 5.60
CA GLY A 142 -7.15 -3.73 5.92
C GLY A 142 -6.11 -4.79 6.24
N VAL A 143 -4.88 -4.59 5.77
CA VAL A 143 -3.69 -5.32 6.23
C VAL A 143 -2.56 -4.37 6.58
N VAL A 144 -1.93 -4.56 7.75
CA VAL A 144 -0.74 -3.84 8.18
C VAL A 144 0.41 -4.81 8.35
N PHE A 145 1.59 -4.47 7.84
CA PHE A 145 2.84 -5.18 8.10
C PHE A 145 3.65 -4.47 9.18
N ASN A 146 3.94 -5.20 10.26
CA ASN A 146 4.70 -4.69 11.41
C ASN A 146 5.87 -5.63 11.75
N TYR A 147 7.05 -5.04 11.94
CA TYR A 147 8.24 -5.76 12.40
C TYR A 147 9.12 -4.83 13.22
N ASN A 148 9.54 -5.29 14.40
CA ASN A 148 10.45 -4.56 15.28
C ASN A 148 11.75 -5.36 15.53
N PRO A 149 12.90 -4.94 14.97
CA PRO A 149 14.17 -5.67 15.12
C PRO A 149 14.68 -5.67 16.57
N ASP A 150 14.28 -4.69 17.39
CA ASP A 150 14.68 -4.61 18.80
C ASP A 150 14.03 -5.71 19.65
N CYS A 151 13.09 -6.47 19.08
CA CYS A 151 12.38 -7.58 19.70
C CYS A 151 11.65 -7.21 21.00
N THR A 152 11.43 -5.90 21.22
CA THR A 152 10.62 -5.41 22.32
C THR A 152 9.16 -5.75 22.01
N PRO A 153 8.46 -6.48 22.90
CA PRO A 153 7.07 -6.88 22.67
C PRO A 153 6.17 -5.68 22.94
N THR A 154 6.19 -4.72 22.03
CA THR A 154 5.30 -3.56 22.00
C THR A 154 4.24 -3.81 20.94
N ALA A 155 2.99 -3.51 21.25
CA ALA A 155 1.95 -3.60 20.25
C ALA A 155 2.14 -2.54 19.15
N SER A 156 1.72 -2.84 17.92
CA SER A 156 1.67 -1.85 16.85
C SER A 156 0.71 -0.72 17.22
N GLU A 157 1.08 0.52 16.91
CA GLU A 157 0.23 1.70 17.09
C GLU A 157 -1.11 1.54 16.35
N THR A 158 -1.11 0.87 15.20
CA THR A 158 -2.34 0.61 14.42
C THR A 158 -3.34 -0.28 15.15
N ALA A 159 -2.91 -1.03 16.15
CA ALA A 159 -3.79 -1.89 16.95
C ALA A 159 -4.72 -1.09 17.85
N PHE A 160 -4.37 0.16 18.20
CA PHE A 160 -5.23 1.05 18.99
C PHE A 160 -6.54 1.40 18.28
N LEU A 161 -6.67 1.14 16.97
CA LEU A 161 -7.94 1.25 16.25
C LEU A 161 -9.04 0.34 16.85
N CYS A 162 -8.67 -0.71 17.60
CA CYS A 162 -9.66 -1.52 18.32
C CYS A 162 -10.43 -0.72 19.40
N SER A 163 -9.82 0.34 19.95
CA SER A 163 -10.49 1.26 20.89
C SER A 163 -11.64 2.05 20.25
N MET A 164 -11.65 2.13 18.91
CA MET A 164 -12.70 2.76 18.11
C MET A 164 -13.72 1.74 17.59
N ALA A 165 -13.79 0.56 18.22
CA ALA A 165 -14.66 -0.55 17.84
C ALA A 165 -14.38 -1.15 16.43
N ILE A 166 -13.21 -0.90 15.85
CA ILE A 166 -12.77 -1.58 14.63
C ILE A 166 -12.24 -2.98 15.01
N PRO A 167 -12.76 -4.07 14.43
CA PRO A 167 -12.22 -5.41 14.66
C PRO A 167 -10.79 -5.53 14.13
N VAL A 168 -9.84 -5.85 15.01
CA VAL A 168 -8.42 -6.05 14.73
C VAL A 168 -8.05 -7.52 14.92
N ASN A 169 -7.44 -8.13 13.91
CA ASN A 169 -6.89 -9.48 13.96
C ASN A 169 -5.36 -9.41 13.87
N VAL A 170 -4.65 -9.83 14.90
CA VAL A 170 -3.19 -9.83 14.95
C VAL A 170 -2.68 -11.23 14.65
N LEU A 171 -1.97 -11.38 13.54
CA LEU A 171 -1.29 -12.60 13.14
C LEU A 171 0.17 -12.50 13.58
N VAL A 172 0.59 -13.42 14.44
CA VAL A 172 1.92 -13.41 15.07
C VAL A 172 2.69 -14.70 14.81
N SER A 173 4.02 -14.67 14.94
CA SER A 173 4.81 -15.89 14.99
C SER A 173 4.41 -16.75 16.20
N GLN A 174 4.48 -18.07 16.06
CA GLN A 174 4.16 -18.98 17.17
C GLN A 174 5.14 -18.82 18.35
N SER A 175 6.41 -18.56 18.05
CA SER A 175 7.49 -18.42 19.03
C SER A 175 7.36 -17.19 19.93
N ASN A 176 6.76 -16.10 19.44
CA ASN A 176 6.59 -14.87 20.23
C ASN A 176 5.12 -14.56 20.61
N MET A 177 4.19 -15.49 20.36
CA MET A 177 2.75 -15.29 20.57
C MET A 177 2.41 -14.88 22.00
N HIS A 178 3.00 -15.50 23.03
CA HIS A 178 2.69 -15.17 24.43
C HIS A 178 3.18 -13.79 24.86
N ALA A 179 4.30 -13.31 24.31
CA ALA A 179 4.81 -11.99 24.64
C ALA A 179 3.94 -10.91 23.97
N LEU A 180 3.65 -11.05 22.68
CA LEU A 180 2.79 -10.13 21.96
C LEU A 180 1.35 -10.19 22.48
N GLN A 181 0.84 -11.36 22.87
CA GLN A 181 -0.49 -11.45 23.48
C GLN A 181 -0.61 -10.57 24.72
N ARG A 182 0.41 -10.56 25.59
CA ARG A 182 0.42 -9.67 26.76
C ARG A 182 0.49 -8.19 26.35
N ALA A 183 1.30 -7.87 25.35
CA ALA A 183 1.49 -6.50 24.86
C ALA A 183 0.22 -5.91 24.22
N TYR A 184 -0.51 -6.70 23.43
CA TYR A 184 -1.73 -6.25 22.76
C TYR A 184 -2.95 -6.31 23.70
N SER A 185 -2.98 -7.21 24.68
CA SER A 185 -4.10 -7.30 25.64
C SER A 185 -4.19 -6.10 26.58
N SER A 186 -3.15 -5.27 26.67
CA SER A 186 -3.18 -4.03 27.48
C SER A 186 -3.82 -2.84 26.75
N ILE A 187 -4.14 -2.97 25.46
CA ILE A 187 -4.75 -1.91 24.66
C ILE A 187 -6.22 -1.73 25.07
N PRO A 188 -6.72 -0.49 25.23
CA PRO A 188 -8.14 -0.22 25.43
C PRO A 188 -9.01 -0.80 24.30
N GLY A 189 -10.07 -1.55 24.65
CA GLY A 189 -10.96 -2.19 23.67
C GLY A 189 -10.48 -3.56 23.15
N ALA A 190 -9.27 -4.02 23.53
CA ALA A 190 -8.72 -5.28 23.05
C ALA A 190 -9.58 -6.50 23.40
N SER A 191 -10.22 -6.51 24.58
CA SER A 191 -11.06 -7.63 25.02
C SER A 191 -12.27 -7.90 24.13
N GLU A 192 -12.74 -6.89 23.39
CA GLU A 192 -13.96 -6.97 22.57
C GLU A 192 -13.63 -7.01 21.08
N CYS A 193 -12.67 -6.18 20.66
CA CYS A 193 -12.40 -5.93 19.25
C CYS A 193 -11.05 -6.47 18.77
N LEU A 194 -10.25 -7.13 19.61
CA LEU A 194 -8.94 -7.62 19.20
C LEU A 194 -8.83 -9.14 19.35
N THR A 195 -8.40 -9.81 18.29
CA THR A 195 -8.06 -11.23 18.30
C THR A 195 -6.60 -11.43 17.95
N ILE A 196 -5.95 -12.40 18.61
CA ILE A 196 -4.55 -12.75 18.35
C ILE A 196 -4.51 -14.21 17.98
N SER A 197 -3.89 -14.52 16.84
CA SER A 197 -3.78 -15.88 16.33
C SER A 197 -2.42 -16.11 15.67
N PRO A 198 -1.93 -17.35 15.66
CA PRO A 198 -0.67 -17.64 14.99
C PRO A 198 -0.81 -17.46 13.47
N LEU A 199 0.19 -16.84 12.85
CA LEU A 199 0.33 -16.80 11.40
C LEU A 199 0.65 -18.22 10.90
N LEU A 200 -0.36 -18.88 10.34
CA LEU A 200 -0.23 -20.23 9.79
C LEU A 200 -0.67 -20.30 8.34
N LEU A 201 0.25 -20.70 7.48
CA LEU A 201 0.04 -21.04 6.09
C LEU A 201 -0.58 -22.42 5.98
N ASN A 202 -1.63 -22.53 5.18
CA ASN A 202 -2.15 -23.83 4.79
C ASN A 202 -1.24 -24.45 3.73
N PRO A 203 -1.18 -25.78 3.61
CA PRO A 203 -0.48 -26.42 2.49
C PRO A 203 -0.97 -25.92 1.12
N SER A 204 -2.26 -25.57 0.99
CA SER A 204 -2.86 -24.97 -0.21
C SER A 204 -2.40 -23.53 -0.50
N ASP A 205 -1.79 -22.86 0.48
CA ASP A 205 -1.25 -21.51 0.34
C ASP A 205 0.15 -21.53 -0.27
N LEU A 206 0.80 -22.71 -0.30
CA LEU A 206 2.10 -22.89 -0.90
C LEU A 206 1.96 -23.08 -2.41
N SER A 207 2.79 -22.36 -3.16
CA SER A 207 2.96 -22.53 -4.60
C SER A 207 4.42 -22.83 -4.91
N ILE A 208 4.70 -23.24 -6.14
CA ILE A 208 6.07 -23.46 -6.62
C ILE A 208 6.91 -22.18 -6.47
N GLU A 209 6.33 -21.02 -6.80
CA GLU A 209 6.98 -19.72 -6.66
C GLU A 209 7.25 -19.37 -5.19
N ARG A 210 6.27 -19.55 -4.30
CA ARG A 210 6.45 -19.27 -2.86
C ARG A 210 7.47 -20.21 -2.24
N MET A 211 7.43 -21.49 -2.60
CA MET A 211 8.41 -22.47 -2.13
C MET A 211 9.82 -22.11 -2.61
N HIS A 212 9.96 -21.69 -3.88
CA HIS A 212 11.24 -21.19 -4.37
C HIS A 212 11.75 -20.00 -3.53
N LYS A 213 10.91 -19.00 -3.25
CA LYS A 213 11.29 -17.83 -2.43
C LYS A 213 11.69 -18.20 -1.00
N LEU A 214 10.94 -19.07 -0.36
CA LEU A 214 11.22 -19.56 1.00
C LEU A 214 12.54 -20.33 1.08
N MET A 215 12.86 -21.13 0.05
CA MET A 215 14.08 -21.94 0.01
C MET A 215 15.30 -21.18 -0.50
N ALA A 216 15.12 -20.14 -1.34
CA ALA A 216 16.19 -19.36 -1.95
C ALA A 216 16.86 -18.33 -1.02
N PHE A 217 16.67 -18.46 0.30
CA PHE A 217 17.14 -17.49 1.28
C PHE A 217 18.67 -17.34 1.27
N SER A 218 19.14 -16.16 0.87
CA SER A 218 20.54 -15.75 0.98
C SER A 218 20.63 -14.23 0.93
N ASP A 219 21.19 -13.62 1.99
CA ASP A 219 21.44 -12.17 2.03
C ASP A 219 22.60 -11.72 1.14
N LYS A 220 23.42 -12.67 0.65
CA LYS A 220 24.57 -12.34 -0.21
C LYS A 220 24.18 -12.49 -1.66
N GLN A 221 24.49 -11.47 -2.45
CA GLN A 221 24.14 -11.31 -3.86
C GLN A 221 24.67 -12.40 -4.82
N ASN A 222 25.31 -13.48 -4.31
CA ASN A 222 25.87 -14.55 -5.13
C ASN A 222 26.10 -15.89 -4.41
N SER A 223 25.54 -16.12 -3.21
CA SER A 223 25.66 -17.42 -2.55
C SER A 223 24.35 -18.17 -2.57
N MET A 224 23.97 -18.73 -3.73
CA MET A 224 22.89 -19.71 -3.74
C MET A 224 23.29 -20.87 -2.81
N PRO A 225 22.45 -21.24 -1.83
CA PRO A 225 22.70 -22.40 -0.99
C PRO A 225 22.96 -23.65 -1.85
N LEU A 226 23.88 -24.50 -1.43
CA LEU A 226 24.32 -25.66 -2.23
C LEU A 226 23.18 -26.63 -2.56
N TYR A 227 22.12 -26.68 -1.74
CA TYR A 227 20.95 -27.51 -1.97
C TYR A 227 19.99 -26.95 -3.02
N MET A 228 20.11 -25.67 -3.40
CA MET A 228 19.09 -25.00 -4.22
C MET A 228 18.99 -25.53 -5.65
N SER A 229 20.08 -26.05 -6.22
CA SER A 229 20.03 -26.69 -7.55
C SER A 229 19.11 -27.91 -7.55
N VAL A 230 19.12 -28.68 -6.45
CA VAL A 230 18.26 -29.85 -6.25
C VAL A 230 16.81 -29.41 -6.00
N VAL A 231 16.59 -28.44 -5.11
CA VAL A 231 15.26 -27.87 -4.84
C VAL A 231 14.63 -27.33 -6.13
N LEU A 232 15.36 -26.53 -6.91
CA LEU A 232 14.89 -26.00 -8.19
C LEU A 232 14.54 -27.10 -9.19
N ARG A 233 15.35 -28.16 -9.27
CA ARG A 233 15.06 -29.30 -10.15
C ARG A 233 13.75 -29.99 -9.74
N ILE A 234 13.55 -30.24 -8.44
CA ILE A 234 12.32 -30.84 -7.92
C ILE A 234 11.12 -29.94 -8.22
N LEU A 235 11.21 -28.65 -7.91
CA LEU A 235 10.16 -27.66 -8.16
C LEU A 235 9.78 -27.59 -9.65
N ARG A 236 10.76 -27.61 -10.57
CA ARG A 236 10.51 -27.68 -12.01
C ARG A 236 9.80 -28.98 -12.43
N GLN A 237 10.21 -30.13 -11.89
CA GLN A 237 9.55 -31.40 -12.18
C GLN A 237 8.10 -31.42 -11.68
N MET A 238 7.83 -30.81 -10.52
CA MET A 238 6.47 -30.65 -10.01
C MET A 238 5.65 -29.74 -10.93
N ALA A 239 6.20 -28.61 -11.40
CA ALA A 239 5.53 -27.72 -12.35
C ALA A 239 5.13 -28.43 -13.65
N ILE A 240 6.02 -29.28 -14.18
CA ILE A 240 5.77 -30.05 -15.41
C ILE A 240 4.65 -31.08 -15.19
N LYS A 241 4.61 -31.75 -14.02
CA LYS A 241 3.65 -32.82 -13.74
C LYS A 241 2.25 -32.32 -13.37
N ALA A 242 2.16 -31.22 -12.61
CA ALA A 242 0.93 -30.81 -11.96
C ALA A 242 0.11 -29.75 -12.75
N GLY A 243 0.64 -29.25 -13.88
CA GLY A 243 0.17 -27.98 -14.43
C GLY A 243 0.52 -26.83 -13.48
N ALA A 244 0.44 -25.58 -13.93
CA ALA A 244 1.11 -24.44 -13.28
C ALA A 244 0.76 -24.16 -11.79
N ASN A 245 -0.26 -24.79 -11.18
CA ASN A 245 -0.85 -24.30 -9.94
C ASN A 245 -1.05 -25.30 -8.77
N ALA A 246 -0.70 -26.58 -8.87
CA ALA A 246 -0.88 -27.52 -7.75
C ALA A 246 0.47 -27.93 -7.14
N PHE A 247 0.96 -27.14 -6.19
CA PHE A 247 2.10 -27.54 -5.34
C PHE A 247 1.61 -28.43 -4.19
N ASP A 248 2.27 -29.57 -3.98
CA ASP A 248 2.02 -30.48 -2.86
C ASP A 248 3.26 -30.57 -1.97
N TYR A 249 3.14 -30.05 -0.75
CA TYR A 249 4.23 -30.04 0.22
C TYR A 249 4.71 -31.44 0.63
N VAL A 250 3.78 -32.40 0.77
CA VAL A 250 4.12 -33.78 1.16
C VAL A 250 4.90 -34.47 0.04
N ALA A 251 4.46 -34.27 -1.20
CA ALA A 251 5.18 -34.78 -2.37
C ALA A 251 6.57 -34.13 -2.50
N PHE A 252 6.68 -32.83 -2.24
CA PHE A 252 7.96 -32.11 -2.23
C PHE A 252 8.93 -32.66 -1.16
N LYS A 253 8.48 -32.86 0.09
CA LYS A 253 9.30 -33.41 1.17
C LYS A 253 9.78 -34.82 0.84
N LYS A 254 8.90 -35.66 0.28
CA LYS A 254 9.25 -37.01 -0.20
C LYS A 254 10.26 -36.96 -1.35
N ALA A 255 10.14 -36.02 -2.26
CA ALA A 255 11.09 -35.84 -3.36
C ALA A 255 12.48 -35.47 -2.83
N ILE A 256 12.58 -34.55 -1.86
CA ILE A 256 13.85 -34.19 -1.21
C ILE A 256 14.48 -35.40 -0.52
N GLN A 257 13.69 -36.20 0.21
CA GLN A 257 14.19 -37.38 0.92
C GLN A 257 14.75 -38.47 0.00
N ASN A 258 14.34 -38.50 -1.27
CA ASN A 258 14.85 -39.45 -2.26
C ASN A 258 16.12 -38.96 -2.96
N GLU A 259 16.59 -37.74 -2.68
CA GLU A 259 17.80 -37.19 -3.26
C GLU A 259 19.04 -37.51 -2.40
N ASN A 260 20.15 -37.78 -3.07
CA ASN A 260 21.43 -38.04 -2.40
C ASN A 260 22.15 -36.72 -2.07
N LEU A 261 21.57 -35.94 -1.15
CA LEU A 261 22.18 -34.69 -0.66
C LEU A 261 23.37 -34.99 0.25
N THR A 262 24.45 -34.21 0.12
CA THR A 262 25.56 -34.26 1.09
C THR A 262 25.10 -33.70 2.44
N LYS A 263 25.81 -34.03 3.53
CA LYS A 263 25.50 -33.47 4.86
C LYS A 263 25.49 -31.93 4.86
N ASP A 264 26.42 -31.32 4.12
CA ASP A 264 26.53 -29.86 3.99
C ASP A 264 25.38 -29.23 3.20
N GLN A 265 24.66 -30.00 2.38
CA GLN A 265 23.44 -29.56 1.71
C GLN A 265 22.19 -29.82 2.55
N LEU A 266 22.14 -30.99 3.20
CA LEU A 266 20.97 -31.46 3.93
C LEU A 266 20.72 -30.64 5.20
N ILE A 267 21.75 -30.40 6.02
CA ILE A 267 21.58 -29.70 7.32
C ILE A 267 21.00 -28.29 7.11
N PRO A 268 21.53 -27.44 6.21
CA PRO A 268 20.95 -26.11 5.98
C PRO A 268 19.56 -26.15 5.36
N LEU A 269 19.23 -27.18 4.57
CA LEU A 269 17.90 -27.37 4.00
C LEU A 269 16.89 -27.78 5.08
N GLU A 270 17.26 -28.69 5.99
CA GLU A 270 16.41 -29.11 7.11
C GLU A 270 16.07 -27.93 8.02
N MET A 271 17.06 -27.10 8.39
CA MET A 271 16.81 -25.88 9.16
C MET A 271 15.80 -24.94 8.48
N ARG A 272 15.80 -24.89 7.14
CA ARG A 272 14.85 -24.07 6.37
C ARG A 272 13.47 -24.67 6.32
N LEU A 273 13.38 -25.99 6.17
CA LEU A 273 12.11 -26.71 6.24
C LEU A 273 11.51 -26.59 7.64
N GLU A 274 12.30 -26.66 8.71
CA GLU A 274 11.85 -26.45 10.08
C GLU A 274 11.29 -25.04 10.30
N LEU A 275 12.00 -24.02 9.81
CA LEU A 275 11.51 -22.64 9.86
C LEU A 275 10.18 -22.50 9.10
N LEU A 276 10.07 -23.04 7.88
CA LEU A 276 8.82 -23.02 7.13
C LEU A 276 7.70 -23.76 7.88
N GLU A 277 7.98 -24.96 8.39
CA GLU A 277 7.02 -25.79 9.09
C GLU A 277 6.52 -25.13 10.38
N SER A 278 7.31 -24.25 11.01
CA SER A 278 6.85 -23.42 12.15
C SER A 278 5.73 -22.43 11.78
N PHE A 279 5.65 -22.04 10.50
CA PHE A 279 4.58 -21.20 9.93
C PHE A 279 3.54 -22.00 9.15
N MET A 280 3.55 -23.33 9.19
CA MET A 280 2.55 -24.15 8.50
C MET A 280 1.53 -24.75 9.47
N ASP A 281 0.26 -24.81 9.06
CA ASP A 281 -0.74 -25.59 9.79
C ASP A 281 -0.63 -27.08 9.43
N THR A 282 0.32 -27.75 10.05
CA THR A 282 0.53 -29.20 9.91
C THR A 282 -0.43 -30.04 10.77
N ARG A 283 -1.24 -29.39 11.63
CA ARG A 283 -2.08 -30.04 12.66
C ARG A 283 -3.50 -30.35 12.20
N LYS A 284 -3.90 -29.94 10.99
CA LYS A 284 -5.22 -30.25 10.45
C LYS A 284 -5.41 -31.76 10.30
N LYS A 285 -6.13 -32.35 11.26
CA LYS A 285 -6.72 -33.68 11.14
C LYS A 285 -7.64 -33.67 9.91
N ARG A 286 -7.62 -34.76 9.14
CA ARG A 286 -8.44 -35.04 7.93
C ARG A 286 -9.97 -34.77 8.05
N ASN A 287 -10.48 -34.42 9.23
CA ASN A 287 -11.91 -34.27 9.54
C ASN A 287 -12.31 -32.85 10.00
N ALA A 288 -11.41 -31.87 10.01
CA ALA A 288 -11.84 -30.47 10.14
C ALA A 288 -12.32 -29.99 8.77
N GLY A 289 -13.52 -29.40 8.68
CA GLY A 289 -14.04 -28.79 7.45
C GLY A 289 -13.08 -27.73 6.90
N PRO A 290 -13.36 -27.12 5.73
CA PRO A 290 -12.49 -26.11 5.14
C PRO A 290 -12.25 -24.98 6.15
N SER A 291 -11.08 -24.96 6.78
CA SER A 291 -10.75 -23.90 7.72
C SER A 291 -10.49 -22.64 6.90
N LYS A 292 -11.25 -21.59 7.23
CA LYS A 292 -11.12 -20.28 6.60
C LYS A 292 -9.67 -19.83 6.66
N SER A 293 -9.17 -19.37 5.52
CA SER A 293 -7.83 -18.82 5.40
C SER A 293 -7.71 -17.55 6.22
N VAL A 294 -6.62 -17.38 6.99
CA VAL A 294 -6.33 -16.15 7.72
C VAL A 294 -6.11 -14.93 6.80
N PHE A 295 -5.92 -15.17 5.50
CA PHE A 295 -5.76 -14.15 4.45
C PHE A 295 -7.07 -13.78 3.73
N GLU A 296 -8.20 -14.40 4.09
CA GLU A 296 -9.53 -13.95 3.62
C GLU A 296 -9.98 -12.78 4.50
N LEU A 297 -9.51 -11.58 4.16
CA LEU A 297 -9.77 -10.38 4.94
C LEU A 297 -11.22 -9.92 4.76
N LYS A 298 -11.84 -9.46 5.85
CA LYS A 298 -13.21 -8.97 5.83
C LYS A 298 -13.26 -7.45 5.68
N PRO A 299 -14.25 -6.92 4.93
CA PRO A 299 -14.55 -5.50 4.91
C PRO A 299 -14.75 -4.96 6.34
N GLY A 300 -14.20 -3.78 6.63
CA GLY A 300 -14.31 -3.11 7.93
C GLY A 300 -13.50 -3.75 9.05
N THR A 301 -12.49 -4.56 8.72
CA THR A 301 -11.59 -5.18 9.70
C THR A 301 -10.13 -4.91 9.35
N LEU A 302 -9.30 -4.80 10.37
CA LEU A 302 -7.85 -4.65 10.22
C LEU A 302 -7.16 -5.96 10.57
N THR A 303 -6.29 -6.46 9.70
CA THR A 303 -5.39 -7.57 10.03
C THR A 303 -3.96 -7.05 10.14
N ILE A 304 -3.34 -7.19 11.31
CA ILE A 304 -1.94 -6.82 11.54
C ILE A 304 -1.10 -8.09 11.47
N ILE A 305 -0.13 -8.13 10.57
CA ILE A 305 0.86 -9.20 10.47
C ILE A 305 2.10 -8.70 11.21
N ASP A 306 2.23 -9.13 12.47
CA ASP A 306 3.30 -8.73 13.37
C ASP A 306 4.33 -9.85 13.48
N LEU A 307 5.46 -9.65 12.81
CA LEU A 307 6.57 -10.60 12.77
C LEU A 307 7.70 -10.23 13.74
N THR A 308 7.41 -9.38 14.73
CA THR A 308 8.35 -9.09 15.82
C THR A 308 8.65 -10.36 16.61
N ASP A 309 9.86 -10.90 16.48
CA ASP A 309 10.26 -12.16 17.10
C ASP A 309 11.79 -12.21 17.32
N PRO A 310 12.28 -12.56 18.54
CA PRO A 310 13.71 -12.73 18.82
C PRO A 310 14.46 -13.71 17.91
N PHE A 311 13.75 -14.63 17.26
CA PHE A 311 14.30 -15.67 16.40
C PHE A 311 14.11 -15.37 14.91
N MET A 312 13.62 -14.17 14.56
CA MET A 312 13.40 -13.75 13.18
C MET A 312 14.26 -12.54 12.83
N ASP A 313 14.86 -12.57 11.63
CA ASP A 313 15.54 -11.42 11.04
C ASP A 313 14.64 -10.66 10.05
N SER A 314 15.05 -9.45 9.70
CA SER A 314 14.30 -8.59 8.78
C SER A 314 14.18 -9.18 7.37
N THR A 315 15.15 -10.00 6.94
CA THR A 315 15.12 -10.71 5.67
C THR A 315 14.01 -11.76 5.65
N THR A 316 13.89 -12.57 6.71
CA THR A 316 12.80 -13.56 6.85
C THR A 316 11.45 -12.88 6.93
N ALA A 317 11.35 -11.80 7.71
CA ALA A 317 10.14 -11.00 7.80
C ALA A 317 9.70 -10.47 6.43
N CYS A 318 10.62 -9.91 5.63
CA CYS A 318 10.31 -9.42 4.28
C CYS A 318 9.80 -10.52 3.34
N ILE A 319 10.37 -11.72 3.38
CA ILE A 319 9.90 -12.85 2.56
C ILE A 319 8.48 -13.26 2.97
N LEU A 320 8.23 -13.36 4.27
CA LEU A 320 6.91 -13.70 4.78
C LEU A 320 5.88 -12.60 4.47
N PHE A 321 6.24 -11.32 4.58
CA PHE A 321 5.41 -10.20 4.15
C PHE A 321 5.08 -10.26 2.66
N GLU A 322 6.05 -10.58 1.80
CA GLU A 322 5.81 -10.74 0.37
C GLU A 322 4.82 -11.86 0.06
N ILE A 323 4.95 -13.00 0.76
CA ILE A 323 4.05 -14.14 0.64
C ILE A 323 2.64 -13.75 1.12
N CYS A 324 2.54 -13.11 2.28
CA CYS A 324 1.28 -12.66 2.85
C CYS A 324 0.59 -11.63 1.93
N LEU A 325 1.33 -10.65 1.42
CA LEU A 325 0.82 -9.65 0.46
C LEU A 325 0.27 -10.33 -0.80
N SER A 326 0.98 -11.34 -1.31
CA SER A 326 0.52 -12.11 -2.47
C SER A 326 -0.76 -12.90 -2.16
N LEU A 327 -0.85 -13.56 -1.00
CA LEU A 327 -2.02 -14.33 -0.58
C LEU A 327 -3.25 -13.44 -0.35
N VAL A 328 -3.07 -12.29 0.30
CA VAL A 328 -4.13 -11.29 0.48
C VAL A 328 -4.58 -10.76 -0.88
N GLY A 329 -3.64 -10.49 -1.79
CA GLY A 329 -3.94 -10.05 -3.16
C GLY A 329 -4.68 -11.08 -4.00
N GLU A 330 -4.49 -12.38 -3.77
CA GLU A 330 -5.22 -13.45 -4.46
C GLU A 330 -6.62 -13.69 -3.87
N ARG A 331 -6.81 -13.39 -2.58
CA ARG A 331 -8.05 -13.67 -1.81
C ARG A 331 -8.84 -12.41 -1.46
N ARG A 332 -8.72 -11.38 -2.31
CA ARG A 332 -9.35 -10.08 -2.08
C ARG A 332 -10.87 -10.18 -1.96
N SER A 333 -11.43 -9.37 -1.06
CA SER A 333 -12.87 -9.10 -1.02
C SER A 333 -13.29 -8.23 -2.20
N ALA A 334 -14.60 -8.18 -2.47
CA ALA A 334 -15.15 -7.26 -3.45
C ALA A 334 -15.05 -5.77 -3.04
N SER A 335 -14.95 -5.49 -1.73
CA SER A 335 -15.00 -4.14 -1.15
C SER A 335 -13.69 -3.36 -1.22
N GLY A 336 -12.67 -3.84 -1.94
CA GLY A 336 -11.35 -3.21 -2.00
C GLY A 336 -10.46 -3.48 -0.77
N LEU A 337 -9.18 -3.09 -0.89
CA LEU A 337 -8.12 -3.42 0.06
C LEU A 337 -7.31 -2.17 0.43
N VAL A 338 -6.95 -2.02 1.70
CA VAL A 338 -5.89 -1.09 2.13
C VAL A 338 -4.71 -1.89 2.69
N VAL A 339 -3.53 -1.65 2.14
CA VAL A 339 -2.25 -2.23 2.57
C VAL A 339 -1.43 -1.14 3.22
N ALA A 340 -1.02 -1.35 4.46
CA ALA A 340 -0.20 -0.40 5.20
C ALA A 340 1.11 -1.04 5.66
N LEU A 341 2.19 -0.27 5.56
CA LEU A 341 3.51 -0.61 6.08
C LEU A 341 3.80 0.38 7.21
N ASP A 342 3.88 -0.10 8.44
CA ASP A 342 4.23 0.71 9.60
C ASP A 342 5.74 0.63 9.85
N GLU A 343 6.33 1.77 10.24
CA GLU A 343 7.77 1.92 10.52
C GLU A 343 8.68 1.23 9.48
N ALA A 344 8.40 1.40 8.18
CA ALA A 344 8.97 0.58 7.10
C ALA A 344 10.51 0.50 7.07
N HIS A 345 11.21 1.58 7.46
CA HIS A 345 12.67 1.60 7.63
C HIS A 345 13.24 0.49 8.56
N LYS A 346 12.43 -0.09 9.45
CA LYS A 346 12.85 -1.19 10.34
C LYS A 346 13.15 -2.50 9.61
N TYR A 347 12.55 -2.72 8.43
CA TYR A 347 12.70 -3.98 7.69
C TYR A 347 13.01 -3.79 6.20
N MET A 348 12.62 -2.66 5.59
CA MET A 348 12.94 -2.34 4.20
C MET A 348 14.39 -1.85 4.06
N THR A 349 15.33 -2.76 4.32
CA THR A 349 16.77 -2.53 4.21
C THR A 349 17.28 -2.79 2.79
N ASN A 350 18.59 -2.79 2.58
CA ASN A 350 19.21 -3.11 1.28
C ASN A 350 19.35 -4.63 1.03
N SER A 351 18.67 -5.49 1.80
CA SER A 351 18.70 -6.94 1.58
C SER A 351 17.93 -7.32 0.31
N PHE A 352 18.29 -8.44 -0.31
CA PHE A 352 17.59 -8.92 -1.51
C PHE A 352 16.10 -9.20 -1.23
N ALA A 353 15.78 -9.73 -0.05
CA ALA A 353 14.40 -9.94 0.39
C ALA A 353 13.62 -8.63 0.51
N ALA A 354 14.22 -7.61 1.10
CA ALA A 354 13.60 -6.29 1.21
C ALA A 354 13.38 -5.64 -0.17
N ILE A 355 14.33 -5.78 -1.10
CA ILE A 355 14.18 -5.32 -2.49
C ILE A 355 13.05 -6.08 -3.19
N SER A 356 13.00 -7.41 -3.06
CA SER A 356 11.93 -8.26 -3.63
C SER A 356 10.55 -7.86 -3.10
N PHE A 357 10.44 -7.65 -1.78
CA PHE A 357 9.22 -7.16 -1.15
C PHE A 357 8.83 -5.75 -1.65
N THR A 358 9.81 -4.85 -1.79
CA THR A 358 9.62 -3.52 -2.37
C THR A 358 9.08 -3.62 -3.80
N ASP A 359 9.69 -4.45 -4.65
CA ASP A 359 9.28 -4.61 -6.04
C ASP A 359 7.85 -5.20 -6.14
N LYS A 360 7.48 -6.13 -5.25
CA LYS A 360 6.10 -6.63 -5.14
C LYS A 360 5.12 -5.52 -4.74
N LEU A 361 5.50 -4.66 -3.80
CA LEU A 361 4.70 -3.51 -3.39
C LEU A 361 4.55 -2.49 -4.52
N LEU A 362 5.63 -2.18 -5.26
CA LEU A 362 5.60 -1.33 -6.45
C LEU A 362 4.66 -1.89 -7.52
N GLY A 363 4.68 -3.21 -7.74
CA GLY A 363 3.71 -3.88 -8.62
C GLY A 363 2.27 -3.68 -8.14
N THR A 364 2.03 -3.82 -6.84
CA THR A 364 0.72 -3.59 -6.21
C THR A 364 0.24 -2.14 -6.41
N ILE A 365 1.14 -1.15 -6.27
CA ILE A 365 0.83 0.27 -6.51
C ILE A 365 0.52 0.52 -7.99
N ARG A 366 1.27 -0.07 -8.92
CA ARG A 366 1.03 0.09 -10.37
C ARG A 366 -0.33 -0.48 -10.80
N GLU A 367 -0.76 -1.58 -10.18
CA GLU A 367 -2.03 -2.24 -10.46
C GLU A 367 -3.18 -1.77 -9.57
N GLN A 368 -2.96 -0.76 -8.71
CA GLN A 368 -3.89 -0.38 -7.65
C GLN A 368 -5.30 -0.02 -8.15
N ARG A 369 -5.38 0.57 -9.37
CA ARG A 369 -6.66 0.92 -10.02
C ARG A 369 -7.45 -0.31 -10.45
N HIS A 370 -6.78 -1.33 -10.96
CA HIS A 370 -7.42 -2.59 -11.37
C HIS A 370 -7.80 -3.44 -10.15
N ASN A 371 -7.01 -3.33 -9.09
CA ASN A 371 -7.16 -4.18 -7.91
C ASN A 371 -7.98 -3.55 -6.78
N ALA A 372 -8.41 -2.29 -6.94
CA ALA A 372 -9.07 -1.49 -5.92
C ALA A 372 -8.27 -1.46 -4.59
N THR A 373 -6.94 -1.34 -4.70
CA THR A 373 -6.03 -1.34 -3.56
C THR A 373 -5.59 0.08 -3.22
N ARG A 374 -5.50 0.42 -1.93
CA ARG A 374 -4.74 1.58 -1.46
C ARG A 374 -3.50 1.11 -0.75
N VAL A 375 -2.39 1.83 -0.92
CA VAL A 375 -1.11 1.49 -0.28
C VAL A 375 -0.65 2.67 0.55
N ILE A 376 -0.37 2.46 1.83
CA ILE A 376 0.13 3.48 2.74
C ILE A 376 1.47 3.02 3.28
N VAL A 377 2.51 3.82 3.11
CA VAL A 377 3.85 3.53 3.62
C VAL A 377 4.20 4.59 4.65
N ALA A 378 4.31 4.21 5.92
CA ALA A 378 4.77 5.08 6.99
C ALA A 378 6.20 4.72 7.38
N THR A 379 7.09 5.70 7.44
CA THR A 379 8.50 5.50 7.76
C THR A 379 9.10 6.71 8.46
N GLN A 380 10.11 6.52 9.29
CA GLN A 380 10.90 7.66 9.79
C GLN A 380 11.87 8.18 8.72
N GLU A 381 12.46 7.25 7.97
CA GLU A 381 13.48 7.53 6.98
C GLU A 381 12.89 7.52 5.56
N PRO A 382 12.72 8.67 4.90
CA PRO A 382 12.19 8.72 3.53
C PRO A 382 13.15 8.08 2.51
N THR A 383 14.43 7.99 2.84
CA THR A 383 15.47 7.35 2.01
C THR A 383 15.34 5.84 1.91
N VAL A 384 14.40 5.23 2.65
CA VAL A 384 14.15 3.78 2.64
C VAL A 384 13.84 3.25 1.23
N SER A 385 13.11 4.02 0.42
CA SER A 385 12.84 3.68 -0.98
C SER A 385 12.36 4.90 -1.75
N GLU A 386 13.27 5.54 -2.49
CA GLU A 386 12.93 6.63 -3.41
C GLU A 386 11.92 6.14 -4.47
N LYS A 387 12.01 4.87 -4.91
CA LYS A 387 11.07 4.26 -5.85
C LYS A 387 9.63 4.21 -5.34
N LEU A 388 9.44 3.96 -4.04
CA LEU A 388 8.10 3.95 -3.44
C LEU A 388 7.53 5.35 -3.38
N MET A 389 8.35 6.34 -3.00
CA MET A 389 7.94 7.73 -3.03
C MET A 389 7.47 8.13 -4.44
N ASP A 390 8.27 7.84 -5.48
CA ASP A 390 8.00 8.22 -6.88
C ASP A 390 6.63 7.75 -7.41
N LEU A 391 6.11 6.62 -6.89
CA LEU A 391 4.79 6.09 -7.28
C LEU A 391 3.65 6.51 -6.36
N CYS A 392 3.94 7.20 -5.25
CA CYS A 392 2.92 7.67 -4.33
C CYS A 392 2.21 8.91 -4.89
N THR A 393 0.88 8.84 -4.93
CA THR A 393 0.02 9.97 -5.30
C THR A 393 -0.03 11.06 -4.23
N LEU A 394 0.31 10.71 -2.99
CA LEU A 394 0.26 11.55 -1.81
C LEU A 394 1.54 11.39 -1.01
N SER A 395 2.20 12.49 -0.65
CA SER A 395 3.33 12.51 0.27
C SER A 395 3.01 13.42 1.46
N ILE A 396 2.95 12.86 2.66
CA ILE A 396 2.69 13.57 3.91
C ILE A 396 3.99 13.65 4.70
N VAL A 397 4.47 14.87 4.90
CA VAL A 397 5.76 15.16 5.51
C VAL A 397 5.55 15.84 6.84
N HIS A 398 5.71 15.07 7.92
CA HIS A 398 5.73 15.57 9.30
C HIS A 398 7.11 16.15 9.65
N ARG A 399 7.20 16.78 10.82
CA ARG A 399 8.46 17.34 11.35
C ARG A 399 9.63 16.35 11.27
N PHE A 400 10.76 16.80 10.76
CA PHE A 400 12.08 16.15 10.91
C PHE A 400 13.20 17.18 10.80
N THR A 401 14.44 16.79 11.16
CA THR A 401 15.60 17.68 11.21
C THR A 401 16.77 17.26 10.31
N SER A 402 16.67 16.11 9.63
CA SER A 402 17.72 15.57 8.75
C SER A 402 17.77 16.28 7.38
N PRO A 403 18.86 16.97 7.03
CA PRO A 403 19.02 17.57 5.69
C PRO A 403 19.08 16.52 4.57
N THR A 404 19.59 15.32 4.86
CA THR A 404 19.63 14.19 3.92
C THR A 404 18.22 13.76 3.53
N TRP A 405 17.32 13.66 4.51
CA TRP A 405 15.92 13.33 4.28
C TRP A 405 15.22 14.42 3.46
N PHE A 406 15.48 15.69 3.77
CA PHE A 406 14.98 16.80 2.96
C PHE A 406 15.47 16.73 1.51
N SER A 407 16.75 16.40 1.28
CA SER A 407 17.31 16.27 -0.06
C SER A 407 16.63 15.16 -0.87
N ALA A 408 16.33 14.01 -0.25
CA ALA A 408 15.60 12.91 -0.89
C ALA A 408 14.17 13.32 -1.26
N ILE A 409 13.44 13.91 -0.31
CA ILE A 409 12.09 14.44 -0.53
C ILE A 409 12.10 15.52 -1.62
N ARG A 410 13.07 16.43 -1.61
CA ARG A 410 13.19 17.51 -2.60
C ARG A 410 13.38 16.98 -4.02
N LYS A 411 14.24 15.97 -4.23
CA LYS A 411 14.44 15.39 -5.57
C LYS A 411 13.13 14.84 -6.12
N HIS A 412 12.37 14.17 -5.26
CA HIS A 412 11.06 13.63 -5.59
C HIS A 412 10.03 14.74 -5.90
N LEU A 413 9.89 15.71 -4.98
CA LEU A 413 8.90 16.79 -5.11
C LEU A 413 9.24 17.77 -6.23
N GLY A 414 10.51 18.08 -6.45
CA GLY A 414 10.97 18.98 -7.51
C GLY A 414 10.64 18.47 -8.91
N ALA A 415 10.67 17.14 -9.11
CA ALA A 415 10.22 16.52 -10.36
C ALA A 415 8.68 16.63 -10.54
N ALA A 416 7.91 16.52 -9.46
CA ALA A 416 6.44 16.59 -9.49
C ALA A 416 5.89 18.02 -9.60
N SER A 417 6.62 19.02 -9.10
CA SER A 417 6.10 20.39 -8.93
C SER A 417 6.51 21.34 -10.06
N GLY A 418 7.40 20.94 -10.99
CA GLY A 418 7.92 21.80 -12.07
C GLY A 418 8.65 23.06 -11.57
N LEU A 419 8.85 23.18 -10.26
CA LEU A 419 9.42 24.33 -9.58
C LEU A 419 10.93 24.12 -9.48
N ASN A 420 11.67 24.83 -10.34
CA ASN A 420 13.06 25.20 -10.06
C ASN A 420 13.04 26.22 -8.90
N SER A 421 12.67 25.76 -7.71
CA SER A 421 12.63 26.59 -6.49
C SER A 421 14.01 27.15 -6.22
N THR A 422 14.12 28.42 -5.88
CA THR A 422 15.41 29.04 -5.55
C THR A 422 16.03 28.38 -4.30
N VAL A 423 17.35 28.50 -4.13
CA VAL A 423 18.04 28.00 -2.93
C VAL A 423 17.45 28.62 -1.65
N SER A 424 16.91 29.85 -1.73
CA SER A 424 16.23 30.49 -0.59
C SER A 424 14.93 29.79 -0.24
N GLU A 425 14.03 29.59 -1.21
CA GLU A 425 12.74 28.92 -0.98
C GLU A 425 12.90 27.50 -0.43
N GLN A 426 13.97 26.80 -0.84
CA GLN A 426 14.28 25.48 -0.30
C GLN A 426 14.70 25.51 1.17
N LYS A 427 15.45 26.56 1.57
CA LYS A 427 15.79 26.76 2.99
C LYS A 427 14.54 27.10 3.80
N ASP A 428 13.71 27.99 3.29
CA ASP A 428 12.46 28.39 3.94
C ASP A 428 11.52 27.19 4.12
N LEU A 429 11.40 26.33 3.10
CA LEU A 429 10.62 25.09 3.18
C LEU A 429 11.18 24.12 4.22
N PHE A 430 12.51 23.94 4.25
CA PHE A 430 13.14 23.07 5.24
C PHE A 430 12.98 23.61 6.66
N GLU A 431 13.16 24.91 6.86
CA GLU A 431 12.90 25.58 8.12
C GLU A 431 11.45 25.39 8.55
N ARG A 432 10.48 25.55 7.65
CA ARG A 432 9.06 25.28 7.95
C ARG A 432 8.84 23.85 8.42
N ILE A 433 9.43 22.85 7.76
CA ILE A 433 9.34 21.43 8.18
C ILE A 433 9.90 21.23 9.59
N MET A 434 11.01 21.88 9.94
CA MET A 434 11.62 21.77 11.26
C MET A 434 10.74 22.37 12.37
N HIS A 435 9.93 23.38 12.05
CA HIS A 435 9.06 24.09 13.01
C HIS A 435 7.64 23.55 13.09
N LEU A 436 7.27 22.55 12.29
CA LEU A 436 5.94 21.91 12.38
C LEU A 436 5.65 21.40 13.80
N GLY A 437 4.44 21.66 14.27
CA GLY A 437 3.89 21.08 15.50
C GLY A 437 3.71 19.56 15.42
N VAL A 438 3.39 18.94 16.56
CA VAL A 438 3.04 17.51 16.58
C VAL A 438 1.68 17.34 15.91
N GLY A 439 1.62 16.49 14.87
CA GLY A 439 0.41 16.28 14.07
C GLY A 439 0.28 17.24 12.87
N GLU A 440 1.07 18.32 12.84
CA GLU A 440 1.15 19.20 11.68
C GLU A 440 2.05 18.58 10.60
N SER A 441 1.65 18.72 9.34
CA SER A 441 2.40 18.17 8.22
C SER A 441 2.27 19.02 6.97
N LEU A 442 3.28 18.95 6.11
CA LEU A 442 3.17 19.43 4.73
C LEU A 442 2.70 18.28 3.85
N VAL A 443 1.65 18.54 3.09
CA VAL A 443 1.02 17.54 2.24
C VAL A 443 1.26 17.89 0.78
N PHE A 444 1.90 16.98 0.05
CA PHE A 444 2.16 17.10 -1.37
C PHE A 444 1.27 16.12 -2.13
N ALA A 445 0.32 16.65 -2.90
CA ALA A 445 -0.64 15.88 -3.66
C ALA A 445 -0.91 16.56 -5.01
N PRO A 446 -0.14 16.25 -6.06
CA PRO A 446 -0.22 16.96 -7.35
C PRO A 446 -1.59 16.91 -8.03
N SER A 447 -2.39 15.88 -7.74
CA SER A 447 -3.73 15.67 -8.29
C SER A 447 -4.86 16.08 -7.35
N ALA A 448 -4.57 16.76 -6.23
CA ALA A 448 -5.58 17.21 -5.28
C ALA A 448 -6.34 18.45 -5.77
N PHE A 449 -7.64 18.52 -5.48
CA PHE A 449 -8.47 19.71 -5.74
C PHE A 449 -8.79 20.43 -4.43
N LEU A 450 -7.95 21.40 -4.06
CA LEU A 450 -8.04 22.06 -2.76
C LEU A 450 -8.66 23.47 -2.80
N CYS A 451 -8.53 24.18 -3.92
CA CYS A 451 -8.95 25.58 -4.03
C CYS A 451 -10.02 25.75 -5.11
N LEU A 452 -10.95 26.69 -4.88
CA LEU A 452 -11.85 27.18 -5.91
C LEU A 452 -11.21 28.35 -6.66
N SER A 453 -11.28 28.32 -7.99
CA SER A 453 -10.96 29.47 -8.83
C SER A 453 -11.94 30.61 -8.57
N LYS A 454 -11.50 31.89 -8.65
CA LYS A 454 -12.39 33.07 -8.60
C LYS A 454 -13.49 33.06 -9.67
N ALA A 455 -13.36 32.22 -10.70
CA ALA A 455 -14.36 32.01 -11.74
C ALA A 455 -15.30 30.79 -11.48
N GLY A 456 -15.13 30.07 -10.37
CA GLY A 456 -16.02 28.97 -9.97
C GLY A 456 -15.95 27.71 -10.86
N THR A 457 -14.85 27.49 -11.59
CA THR A 457 -14.67 26.32 -12.48
C THR A 457 -13.43 25.52 -12.20
#